data_AF-A0A0N1NK01-F1
#
_entry.id   AF-A0A0N1NK01-F1
#
_cell.length_a   1.000
_cell.length_b   1.000
_cell.length_c   1.000
_cell.angle_alpha   90.00
_cell.angle_beta   90.00
_cell.angle_gamma   90.00
#
_symmetry.space_group_name_H-M   'P 1'
#
loop_
_entity.id
_entity.type
_entity.pdbx_description
1 polymer ?
#
loop_
_entity_poly.entity_id
_entity_poly.type
_entity_poly.pdbx_seq_one_letter_code
_entity_poly.pdbx_strand_id
1 'polypeptide(L)'
;MFDPAPEYPYPDVRRSDEAPTPHALLTPVIGFLGTWHGRGHGGYPTLAAEFAYAQEVTFSHDGRPFLRYEARAWLLDVDGAPLRPSARESGWWRLQPDGRVEALITQPTGIAEIAVGRAADDTVDLSTHEVALTPTAKEVNATRRTYALTDNDTLTFVHELAAMGQPLQHHLSATLRRTA
;
A
#
# COMPACT_ATOMS: atom_id res chain seq x y z
N MET A 1 39.37 -6.28 -19.46
CA MET A 1 38.98 -7.12 -18.31
C MET A 1 37.85 -6.39 -17.61
N PHE A 2 36.70 -7.02 -17.45
CA PHE A 2 35.56 -6.42 -16.74
C PHE A 2 35.78 -6.59 -15.24
N ASP A 3 35.72 -5.50 -14.48
CA ASP A 3 35.79 -5.51 -13.02
C ASP A 3 34.35 -5.42 -12.49
N PRO A 4 33.79 -6.50 -11.91
CA PRO A 4 32.41 -6.49 -11.45
C PRO A 4 32.25 -5.55 -10.26
N ALA A 5 31.12 -4.85 -10.22
CA ALA A 5 30.72 -4.10 -9.04
C ALA A 5 30.55 -5.04 -7.83
N PRO A 6 30.81 -4.56 -6.60
CA PRO A 6 30.56 -5.35 -5.40
C PRO A 6 29.06 -5.67 -5.24
N GLU A 7 28.78 -6.77 -4.54
CA GLU A 7 27.42 -7.12 -4.14
C GLU A 7 26.80 -6.03 -3.28
N TYR A 8 25.49 -5.81 -3.41
CA TYR A 8 24.76 -4.79 -2.66
C TYR A 8 24.64 -5.20 -1.18
N PRO A 9 25.27 -4.47 -0.23
CA PRO A 9 25.40 -4.95 1.14
C PRO A 9 24.28 -4.47 2.08
N TYR A 10 23.25 -3.79 1.58
CA TYR A 10 22.22 -3.14 2.40
C TYR A 10 20.86 -3.84 2.19
N PRO A 11 20.46 -4.78 3.06
CA PRO A 11 19.22 -5.52 2.88
C PRO A 11 17.98 -4.65 3.18
N ASP A 12 16.87 -4.96 2.50
CA ASP A 12 15.53 -4.54 2.92
C ASP A 12 15.05 -5.46 4.06
N VAL A 13 14.65 -4.88 5.18
CA VAL A 13 14.22 -5.57 6.40
C VAL A 13 12.74 -5.34 6.65
N ARG A 14 12.05 -6.38 7.13
CA ARG A 14 10.60 -6.39 7.39
C ARG A 14 10.25 -6.47 8.88
N ARG A 15 11.26 -6.45 9.75
CA ARG A 15 11.09 -6.58 11.20
C ARG A 15 11.92 -5.53 11.92
N SER A 16 11.42 -5.06 13.05
CA SER A 16 12.08 -4.00 13.82
C SER A 16 13.29 -4.49 14.63
N ASP A 17 13.42 -5.80 14.84
CA ASP A 17 14.46 -6.46 15.64
C ASP A 17 15.64 -7.01 14.81
N GLU A 18 15.62 -6.79 13.49
CA GLU A 18 16.68 -7.21 12.56
C GLU A 18 17.50 -6.01 12.08
N ALA A 19 18.77 -6.25 11.69
CA ALA A 19 19.66 -5.21 11.17
C ALA A 19 19.48 -5.02 9.65
N PRO A 20 19.52 -3.77 9.14
CA PRO A 20 19.70 -2.51 9.87
C PRO A 20 18.49 -2.14 10.73
N THR A 21 18.74 -1.53 11.89
CA THR A 21 17.68 -1.04 12.78
C THR A 21 16.85 0.05 12.08
N PRO A 22 15.51 0.04 12.25
CA PRO A 22 14.62 1.08 11.73
C PRO A 22 15.05 2.49 12.13
N HIS A 23 14.96 3.45 11.20
CA HIS A 23 15.17 4.86 11.51
C HIS A 23 14.13 5.35 12.52
N ALA A 24 14.50 6.26 13.43
CA ALA A 24 13.59 6.76 14.48
C ALA A 24 12.28 7.39 13.94
N LEU A 25 12.32 8.01 12.76
CA LEU A 25 11.12 8.54 12.08
C LEU A 25 10.11 7.46 11.66
N LEU A 26 10.49 6.18 11.63
CA LEU A 26 9.58 5.07 11.34
C LEU A 26 8.77 4.63 12.57
N THR A 27 9.06 5.16 13.76
CA THR A 27 8.35 4.77 15.00
C THR A 27 6.82 4.74 14.86
N PRO A 28 6.15 5.75 14.25
CA PRO A 28 4.68 5.75 14.11
C PRO A 28 4.12 4.66 13.19
N VAL A 29 4.96 4.04 12.36
CA VAL A 29 4.57 3.00 11.39
C VAL A 29 5.34 1.70 11.63
N ILE A 30 5.98 1.56 12.79
CA ILE A 30 6.86 0.42 13.07
C ILE A 30 6.09 -0.91 13.05
N GLY A 31 4.85 -0.89 13.53
CA GLY A 31 3.97 -2.06 13.51
C GLY A 31 3.57 -2.49 12.10
N PHE A 32 3.75 -1.66 11.07
CA PHE A 32 3.36 -1.98 9.69
C PHE A 32 4.41 -2.86 9.00
N LEU A 33 5.66 -2.84 9.45
CA LEU A 33 6.75 -3.65 8.89
C LEU A 33 6.35 -5.12 8.88
N GLY A 34 6.49 -5.79 7.74
CA GLY A 34 6.09 -7.18 7.60
C GLY A 34 5.42 -7.47 6.27
N THR A 35 5.01 -8.72 6.10
CA THR A 35 4.10 -9.14 5.02
C THR A 35 2.73 -9.45 5.60
N TRP A 36 1.70 -8.92 4.95
CA TRP A 36 0.29 -8.98 5.34
C TRP A 36 -0.49 -9.67 4.24
N HIS A 37 -1.31 -10.65 4.59
CA HIS A 37 -2.10 -11.42 3.64
C HIS A 37 -3.54 -11.56 4.14
N GLY A 38 -4.52 -11.38 3.25
CA GLY A 38 -5.91 -11.54 3.63
C GLY A 38 -6.88 -11.32 2.48
N ARG A 39 -8.10 -10.94 2.85
CA ARG A 39 -9.23 -10.81 1.93
C ARG A 39 -9.90 -9.46 2.09
N GLY A 40 -10.51 -9.02 1.00
CA GLY A 40 -11.29 -7.81 0.94
C GLY A 40 -12.45 -7.92 -0.04
N HIS A 41 -13.25 -6.87 -0.04
CA HIS A 41 -14.35 -6.68 -0.97
C HIS A 41 -14.26 -5.29 -1.58
N GLY A 42 -14.69 -5.21 -2.83
CA GLY A 42 -14.67 -3.97 -3.58
C GLY A 42 -15.92 -3.80 -4.40
N GLY A 43 -16.20 -2.55 -4.72
CA GLY A 43 -17.33 -2.14 -5.54
C GLY A 43 -17.11 -0.73 -6.04
N TYR A 44 -17.85 -0.34 -7.06
CA TYR A 44 -17.87 1.03 -7.53
C TYR A 44 -19.09 1.24 -8.42
N PRO A 45 -19.69 2.45 -8.49
CA PRO A 45 -20.92 2.67 -9.27
C PRO A 45 -20.82 2.32 -10.76
N THR A 46 -19.62 2.35 -11.33
CA THR A 46 -19.38 2.02 -12.75
C THR A 46 -19.06 0.55 -12.99
N LEU A 47 -19.07 -0.29 -11.95
CA LEU A 47 -18.87 -1.73 -12.04
C LEU A 47 -20.23 -2.45 -12.01
N ALA A 48 -20.33 -3.56 -12.75
CA ALA A 48 -21.58 -4.32 -12.86
C ALA A 48 -22.00 -5.01 -11.55
N ALA A 49 -21.03 -5.31 -10.67
CA ALA A 49 -21.26 -5.95 -9.39
C ALA A 49 -20.09 -5.67 -8.43
N GLU A 50 -20.34 -5.90 -7.14
CA GLU A 50 -19.29 -6.03 -6.14
C GLU A 50 -18.43 -7.28 -6.42
N PHE A 51 -17.21 -7.28 -5.90
CA PHE A 51 -16.25 -8.35 -6.09
C PHE A 51 -15.47 -8.65 -4.81
N ALA A 52 -15.14 -9.93 -4.62
CA ALA A 52 -14.21 -10.37 -3.58
C ALA A 52 -12.79 -10.47 -4.16
N TYR A 53 -11.80 -10.18 -3.32
CA TYR A 53 -10.39 -10.32 -3.69
C TYR A 53 -9.57 -10.77 -2.49
N ALA A 54 -8.41 -11.35 -2.78
CA ALA A 54 -7.34 -11.52 -1.80
C ALA A 54 -6.19 -10.60 -2.16
N GLN A 55 -5.41 -10.24 -1.13
CA GLN A 55 -4.34 -9.27 -1.25
C GLN A 55 -3.17 -9.66 -0.35
N GLU A 56 -1.97 -9.41 -0.85
CA GLU A 56 -0.76 -9.36 -0.07
C GLU A 56 -0.16 -7.95 -0.13
N VAL A 57 0.28 -7.45 1.03
CA VAL A 57 0.95 -6.16 1.19
C VAL A 57 2.26 -6.39 1.93
N THR A 58 3.35 -5.79 1.48
CA THR A 58 4.64 -5.82 2.18
C THR A 58 5.13 -4.40 2.47
N PHE A 59 5.58 -4.19 3.70
CA PHE A 59 6.30 -3.00 4.14
C PHE A 59 7.69 -3.40 4.62
N SER A 60 8.71 -2.70 4.12
CA SER A 60 10.12 -2.92 4.51
C SER A 60 10.92 -1.62 4.53
N HIS A 61 12.11 -1.63 5.11
CA HIS A 61 13.04 -0.49 5.11
C HIS A 61 14.48 -0.96 5.03
N ASP A 62 15.40 -0.05 4.71
CA ASP A 62 16.85 -0.30 4.70
C ASP A 62 17.60 0.50 5.78
N GLY A 63 16.86 1.02 6.76
CA GLY A 63 17.39 1.81 7.89
C GLY A 63 17.32 3.33 7.67
N ARG A 64 16.85 3.77 6.50
CA ARG A 64 16.55 5.18 6.19
C ARG A 64 15.09 5.54 6.50
N PRO A 65 14.70 6.83 6.54
CA PRO A 65 13.35 7.26 6.96
C PRO A 65 12.27 7.08 5.89
N PHE A 66 12.16 5.87 5.34
CA PHE A 66 11.07 5.50 4.44
C PHE A 66 10.68 4.03 4.62
N LEU A 67 9.47 3.69 4.18
CA LEU A 67 9.06 2.32 3.90
C LEU A 67 9.06 2.09 2.39
N ARG A 68 9.60 0.96 1.94
CA ARG A 68 9.23 0.36 0.66
C ARG A 68 7.87 -0.30 0.83
N TYR A 69 6.97 -0.02 -0.10
CA TYR A 69 5.60 -0.51 -0.14
C TYR A 69 5.36 -1.31 -1.41
N GLU A 70 4.79 -2.51 -1.28
CA GLU A 70 4.33 -3.32 -2.41
C GLU A 70 2.98 -3.98 -2.07
N ALA A 71 2.03 -3.90 -3.01
CA ALA A 71 0.73 -4.55 -2.90
C ALA A 71 0.43 -5.35 -4.17
N ARG A 72 -0.10 -6.56 -3.99
CA ARG A 72 -0.59 -7.43 -5.08
C ARG A 72 -1.94 -8.02 -4.68
N ALA A 73 -2.92 -7.91 -5.57
CA ALA A 73 -4.26 -8.44 -5.38
C ALA A 73 -4.67 -9.37 -6.52
N TRP A 74 -5.58 -10.29 -6.23
CA TRP A 74 -6.20 -11.18 -7.20
C TRP A 74 -7.68 -11.36 -6.86
N LEU A 75 -8.52 -11.43 -7.89
CA LEU A 75 -9.95 -11.63 -7.71
C LEU A 75 -10.22 -13.07 -7.28
N LEU A 76 -11.26 -13.24 -6.48
CA LEU A 76 -11.75 -14.55 -6.05
C LEU A 76 -13.08 -14.86 -6.74
N ASP A 77 -13.34 -16.14 -6.99
CA ASP A 77 -14.67 -16.61 -7.37
C ASP A 77 -15.59 -16.80 -6.15
N VAL A 78 -16.79 -17.32 -6.39
CA VAL A 78 -17.83 -17.54 -5.36
C VAL A 78 -17.42 -18.56 -4.30
N ASP A 79 -16.50 -19.48 -4.63
CA ASP A 79 -15.97 -20.50 -3.71
C ASP A 79 -14.70 -20.01 -2.99
N GLY A 80 -14.25 -18.78 -3.28
CA GLY A 80 -13.08 -18.17 -2.69
C GLY A 80 -11.75 -18.62 -3.31
N ALA A 81 -11.79 -19.27 -4.48
CA ALA A 81 -10.60 -19.67 -5.22
C ALA A 81 -10.05 -18.53 -6.10
N PRO A 82 -8.73 -18.46 -6.35
CA PRO A 82 -8.14 -17.44 -7.20
C PRO A 82 -8.65 -17.52 -8.65
N LEU A 83 -9.24 -16.43 -9.13
CA LEU A 83 -9.73 -16.32 -10.51
C LEU A 83 -8.64 -15.79 -11.46
N ARG A 84 -8.05 -14.63 -11.13
CA ARG A 84 -7.00 -13.99 -11.93
C ARG A 84 -6.30 -12.86 -11.17
N PRO A 85 -5.09 -12.43 -11.60
CA PRO A 85 -4.46 -11.21 -11.12
C PRO A 85 -5.36 -9.98 -11.26
N SER A 86 -5.19 -9.04 -10.34
CA SER A 86 -5.91 -7.77 -10.26
C SER A 86 -4.92 -6.62 -9.97
N ALA A 87 -5.33 -5.65 -9.16
CA ALA A 87 -4.51 -4.50 -8.78
C ALA A 87 -3.11 -4.92 -8.29
N ARG A 88 -2.12 -4.15 -8.72
CA ARG A 88 -0.74 -4.24 -8.24
C ARG A 88 -0.23 -2.82 -8.12
N GLU A 89 0.52 -2.55 -7.07
CA GLU A 89 1.13 -1.25 -6.87
C GLU A 89 2.40 -1.35 -6.05
N SER A 90 3.27 -0.37 -6.21
CA SER A 90 4.53 -0.30 -5.47
C SER A 90 5.01 1.14 -5.34
N GLY A 91 5.80 1.40 -4.30
CA GLY A 91 6.53 2.65 -4.16
C GLY A 91 7.07 2.87 -2.75
N TRP A 92 7.02 4.11 -2.28
CA TRP A 92 7.77 4.56 -1.10
C TRP A 92 6.90 5.42 -0.19
N TRP A 93 6.94 5.18 1.11
CA TRP A 93 6.32 6.06 2.11
C TRP A 93 7.43 6.76 2.87
N ARG A 94 7.60 8.06 2.65
CA ARG A 94 8.61 8.88 3.32
C ARG A 94 8.03 9.39 4.63
N LEU A 95 8.73 9.15 5.73
CA LEU A 95 8.30 9.56 7.06
C LEU A 95 9.02 10.86 7.42
N GLN A 96 8.25 11.81 7.89
CA GLN A 96 8.70 13.13 8.33
C GLN A 96 8.43 13.27 9.84
N PRO A 97 8.98 14.32 10.49
CA PRO A 97 8.64 14.61 11.88
C PRO A 97 7.12 14.71 12.11
N ASP A 98 6.72 14.46 13.36
CA ASP A 98 5.32 14.50 13.82
C ASP A 98 4.39 13.45 13.20
N GLY A 99 4.95 12.41 12.57
CA GLY A 99 4.20 11.34 11.93
C GLY A 99 3.65 11.71 10.55
N ARG A 100 4.10 12.81 9.94
CA ARG A 100 3.71 13.15 8.56
C ARG A 100 4.24 12.09 7.58
N VAL A 101 3.42 11.73 6.60
CA VAL A 101 3.71 10.70 5.58
C VAL A 101 3.54 11.28 4.19
N GLU A 102 4.51 11.03 3.31
CA GLU A 102 4.42 11.27 1.87
C GLU A 102 4.56 9.92 1.14
N ALA A 103 3.46 9.40 0.60
CA ALA A 103 3.42 8.14 -0.13
C ALA A 103 3.51 8.38 -1.64
N LEU A 104 4.51 7.80 -2.28
CA LEU A 104 4.68 7.75 -3.74
C LEU A 104 4.25 6.36 -4.18
N ILE A 105 3.19 6.25 -4.98
CA ILE A 105 2.59 4.97 -5.37
C ILE A 105 2.49 4.93 -6.89
N THR A 106 2.90 3.80 -7.48
CA THR A 106 2.80 3.58 -8.93
C THR A 106 2.06 2.29 -9.22
N GLN A 107 1.28 2.30 -10.30
CA GLN A 107 0.42 1.19 -10.71
C GLN A 107 0.70 0.82 -12.17
N PRO A 108 0.67 -0.47 -12.55
CA PRO A 108 0.89 -0.91 -13.92
C PRO A 108 -0.26 -0.50 -14.86
N THR A 109 -1.34 0.08 -14.33
CA THR A 109 -2.47 0.67 -15.07
C THR A 109 -2.15 2.06 -15.64
N GLY A 110 -0.93 2.56 -15.44
CA GLY A 110 -0.50 3.86 -15.94
C GLY A 110 -0.80 5.02 -15.00
N ILE A 111 -0.92 4.75 -13.70
CA ILE A 111 -1.25 5.74 -12.68
C ILE A 111 -0.05 5.89 -11.74
N ALA A 112 0.37 7.13 -11.49
CA ALA A 112 1.28 7.48 -10.42
C ALA A 112 0.58 8.46 -9.48
N GLU A 113 0.71 8.24 -8.17
CA GLU A 113 0.04 8.99 -7.14
C GLU A 113 1.06 9.48 -6.10
N ILE A 114 0.94 10.74 -5.71
CA ILE A 114 1.51 11.25 -4.46
C ILE A 114 0.34 11.42 -3.50
N ALA A 115 0.38 10.73 -2.36
CA ALA A 115 -0.57 10.91 -1.28
C ALA A 115 0.13 11.44 -0.02
N VAL A 116 -0.52 12.32 0.71
CA VAL A 116 0.01 12.94 1.93
C VAL A 116 -0.94 12.72 3.09
N GLY A 117 -0.38 12.64 4.29
CA GLY A 117 -1.19 12.46 5.47
C GLY A 117 -0.39 12.24 6.73
N ARG A 118 -0.92 11.44 7.64
CA ARG A 118 -0.34 11.27 8.98
C ARG A 118 -0.50 9.86 9.52
N ALA A 119 0.53 9.41 10.20
CA ALA A 119 0.56 8.23 11.05
C ALA A 119 0.38 8.66 12.52
N ALA A 120 -0.70 8.21 13.16
CA ALA A 120 -0.99 8.42 14.56
C ALA A 120 -1.93 7.32 15.05
N ASP A 121 -1.83 6.94 16.33
CA ASP A 121 -2.73 5.99 16.98
C ASP A 121 -2.97 4.71 16.15
N ASP A 122 -1.86 4.07 15.74
CA ASP A 122 -1.84 2.84 14.94
C ASP A 122 -2.54 2.92 13.57
N THR A 123 -2.82 4.15 13.13
CA THR A 123 -3.53 4.45 11.89
C THR A 123 -2.70 5.37 10.99
N VAL A 124 -2.66 5.05 9.70
CA VAL A 124 -2.13 5.91 8.64
C VAL A 124 -3.29 6.32 7.75
N ASP A 125 -3.60 7.61 7.72
CA ASP A 125 -4.60 8.21 6.84
C ASP A 125 -3.88 9.06 5.78
N LEU A 126 -4.10 8.74 4.52
CA LEU A 126 -3.48 9.37 3.36
C LEU A 126 -4.57 9.89 2.43
N SER A 127 -4.47 11.14 2.01
CA SER A 127 -5.28 11.69 0.92
C SER A 127 -4.38 12.03 -0.26
N THR A 128 -4.88 11.81 -1.47
CA THR A 128 -4.17 12.21 -2.69
C THR A 128 -3.78 13.69 -2.65
N HIS A 129 -2.51 13.95 -2.95
CA HIS A 129 -1.98 15.28 -3.24
C HIS A 129 -1.93 15.51 -4.76
N GLU A 130 -1.45 14.52 -5.52
CA GLU A 130 -1.33 14.60 -6.98
C GLU A 130 -1.53 13.21 -7.61
N VAL A 131 -2.16 13.19 -8.79
CA VAL A 131 -2.26 12.00 -9.65
C VAL A 131 -1.75 12.36 -11.03
N ALA A 132 -0.81 11.58 -11.54
CA ALA A 132 -0.34 11.62 -12.91
C ALA A 132 -0.83 10.38 -13.66
N LEU A 133 -1.38 10.60 -14.85
CA LEU A 133 -1.97 9.57 -15.71
C LEU A 133 -1.17 9.46 -17.01
N THR A 134 -0.82 8.24 -17.41
CA THR A 134 -0.34 8.01 -18.77
C THR A 134 -1.49 8.20 -19.78
N PRO A 135 -1.21 8.43 -21.07
CA PRO A 135 -2.25 8.77 -22.06
C PRO A 135 -3.39 7.76 -22.20
N THR A 136 -3.17 6.50 -21.83
CA THR A 136 -4.17 5.42 -21.92
C THR A 136 -4.74 5.02 -20.56
N ALA A 137 -4.32 5.67 -19.48
CA ALA A 137 -4.79 5.35 -18.14
C ALA A 137 -6.26 5.76 -17.99
N LYS A 138 -6.95 5.00 -17.13
CA LYS A 138 -8.30 5.34 -16.69
C LYS A 138 -8.25 6.60 -15.82
N GLU A 139 -9.22 7.50 -16.02
CA GLU A 139 -9.36 8.71 -15.19
C GLU A 139 -9.51 8.36 -13.70
N VAL A 140 -8.57 8.85 -12.90
CA VAL A 140 -8.60 8.88 -11.44
C VAL A 140 -8.26 10.30 -11.01
N ASN A 141 -9.13 10.89 -10.19
CA ASN A 141 -9.04 12.28 -9.77
C ASN A 141 -8.54 12.42 -8.33
N ALA A 142 -8.96 11.52 -7.43
CA ALA A 142 -8.53 11.52 -6.04
C ALA A 142 -8.74 10.15 -5.40
N THR A 143 -7.98 9.90 -4.34
CA THR A 143 -8.11 8.75 -3.46
C THR A 143 -7.96 9.20 -2.00
N ARG A 144 -8.52 8.39 -1.09
CA ARG A 144 -8.18 8.42 0.33
C ARG A 144 -7.96 7.00 0.78
N ARG A 145 -6.89 6.77 1.53
CA ARG A 145 -6.47 5.45 1.97
C ARG A 145 -6.25 5.49 3.47
N THR A 146 -6.95 4.61 4.18
CA THR A 146 -6.77 4.43 5.63
C THR A 146 -6.25 3.03 5.86
N TYR A 147 -5.14 2.93 6.58
CA TYR A 147 -4.54 1.68 7.03
C TYR A 147 -4.50 1.72 8.55
N ALA A 148 -5.10 0.74 9.23
CA ALA A 148 -5.15 0.72 10.69
C ALA A 148 -4.77 -0.66 11.23
N LEU A 149 -3.83 -0.68 12.17
CA LEU A 149 -3.55 -1.87 12.97
C LEU A 149 -4.62 -1.97 14.06
N THR A 150 -5.48 -2.98 13.96
CA THR A 150 -6.53 -3.19 14.98
C THR A 150 -6.00 -4.03 16.15
N ASP A 151 -4.93 -4.76 15.91
CA ASP A 151 -4.09 -5.46 16.88
C ASP A 151 -2.70 -5.70 16.26
N ASN A 152 -1.79 -6.36 16.98
CA ASN A 152 -0.40 -6.59 16.55
C ASN A 152 -0.27 -7.35 15.22
N ASP A 153 -1.27 -8.15 14.85
CA ASP A 153 -1.22 -9.08 13.72
C ASP A 153 -2.39 -8.88 12.74
N THR A 154 -3.11 -7.76 12.84
CA THR A 154 -4.24 -7.43 11.96
C THR A 154 -4.15 -6.02 11.43
N LEU A 155 -4.06 -5.92 10.10
CA LEU A 155 -4.10 -4.68 9.36
C LEU A 155 -5.43 -4.60 8.61
N THR A 156 -6.19 -3.53 8.86
CA THR A 156 -7.36 -3.17 8.06
C THR A 156 -7.00 -2.08 7.06
N PHE A 157 -7.62 -2.14 5.89
CA PHE A 157 -7.40 -1.20 4.80
C PHE A 157 -8.74 -0.72 4.26
N VAL A 158 -8.88 0.57 4.03
CA VAL A 158 -10.00 1.19 3.32
C VAL A 158 -9.43 2.09 2.22
N HIS A 159 -10.01 2.00 1.03
CA HIS A 159 -9.68 2.82 -0.12
C HIS A 159 -10.95 3.49 -0.64
N GLU A 160 -10.96 4.81 -0.61
CA GLU A 160 -11.95 5.64 -1.27
C GLU A 160 -11.38 6.17 -2.58
N LEU A 161 -12.21 6.21 -3.63
CA LEU A 161 -11.81 6.56 -4.99
C LEU A 161 -12.78 7.59 -5.57
N ALA A 162 -12.23 8.61 -6.21
CA ALA A 162 -12.93 9.52 -7.12
C ALA A 162 -12.36 9.30 -8.52
N ALA A 163 -13.18 8.76 -9.42
CA ALA A 163 -12.77 8.28 -10.72
C ALA A 163 -13.98 8.13 -11.64
N MET A 164 -13.76 8.23 -12.95
CA MET A 164 -14.80 8.01 -13.96
C MET A 164 -16.05 8.87 -13.73
N GLY A 165 -15.85 10.16 -13.43
CA GLY A 165 -16.93 11.11 -13.14
C GLY A 165 -17.69 10.88 -11.83
N GLN A 166 -17.27 9.93 -10.98
CA GLN A 166 -17.88 9.70 -9.66
C GLN A 166 -17.10 10.45 -8.56
N PRO A 167 -17.79 11.02 -7.55
CA PRO A 167 -17.13 11.66 -6.41
C PRO A 167 -16.41 10.64 -5.53
N LEU A 168 -15.55 11.15 -4.63
CA LEU A 168 -14.81 10.33 -3.66
C LEU A 168 -15.79 9.51 -2.81
N GLN A 169 -15.65 8.19 -2.87
CA GLN A 169 -16.49 7.25 -2.14
C GLN A 169 -15.77 5.92 -1.95
N HIS A 170 -16.28 5.06 -1.08
CA HIS A 170 -15.74 3.73 -0.86
C HIS A 170 -15.55 2.96 -2.17
N HIS A 171 -14.35 2.40 -2.35
CA HIS A 171 -14.03 1.50 -3.43
C HIS A 171 -13.62 0.12 -2.91
N LEU A 172 -12.69 0.05 -1.95
CA LEU A 172 -12.16 -1.20 -1.42
C LEU A 172 -12.11 -1.18 0.10
N SER A 173 -12.25 -2.35 0.71
CA SER A 173 -11.79 -2.60 2.06
C SER A 173 -11.28 -4.03 2.23
N ALA A 174 -10.31 -4.21 3.12
CA ALA A 174 -9.71 -5.51 3.40
C ALA A 174 -9.30 -5.66 4.87
N THR A 175 -9.26 -6.92 5.32
CA THR A 175 -8.62 -7.32 6.58
C THR A 175 -7.50 -8.31 6.26
N LEU A 176 -6.30 -7.98 6.71
CA LEU A 176 -5.06 -8.70 6.41
C LEU A 176 -4.41 -9.17 7.71
N ARG A 177 -3.83 -10.36 7.69
CA ARG A 177 -3.08 -10.93 8.80
C ARG A 177 -1.60 -10.94 8.49
N ARG A 178 -0.77 -10.64 9.49
CA ARG A 178 0.69 -10.75 9.37
C ARG A 178 1.09 -12.20 9.10
N THR A 179 2.00 -12.42 8.16
CA THR A 179 2.51 -13.75 7.79
C THR A 179 4.03 -13.87 7.85
N ALA A 180 4.77 -12.74 7.81
CA ALA A 180 6.23 -12.72 7.93
C ALA A 180 6.73 -11.42 8.57
#